data_AF-A0A9R1KY12-F1
#
_entry.id   AF-A0A9R1KY12-F1
#
_cell.length_a   1.000
_cell.length_b   1.000
_cell.length_c   1.000
_cell.angle_alpha   90.00
_cell.angle_beta   90.00
_cell.angle_gamma   90.00
#
_symmetry.space_group_name_H-M   'P 1'
#
loop_
_entity.id
_entity.type
_entity.pdbx_description
1 polymer ?
#
loop_
_entity_poly.entity_id
_entity_poly.type
_entity_poly.pdbx_seq_one_letter_code
_entity_poly.pdbx_strand_id
1 'polypeptide(L)'
;MAASTVSSWVPPSLPESSAAAASGSGLVLLDRWCYIADLPNNTTAEGTTSSGLPIKVTLRAARPPHLSHFCVHCPGLEFRRTAPKIVATDAHLVLLCVPIHPNSTTGASDWDYFVYSPRAQRLDLLPNPDPIWLDDPATALISRQDGACYVVAALGNGNSLYDGNALIRCEFHLHLYRSSSNSKAWISKRLSLNKFKRDKLIPLPAAVERLYHETGKTITIGGEHGTVAWVDLWRGIFFCDVLKKRPRLRDVPLPVPARSNWIASSEMVTPAISGT
;
A
#
# COMPACT_ATOMS: atom_id res chain seq x y z
N MET A 1 -19.76 -19.58 26.48
CA MET A 1 -18.34 -19.78 26.84
C MET A 1 -17.48 -19.01 25.86
N ALA A 2 -16.53 -18.25 26.40
CA ALA A 2 -15.57 -17.34 25.77
C ALA A 2 -16.16 -16.18 24.94
N ALA A 3 -16.25 -15.00 25.58
CA ALA A 3 -16.40 -13.74 24.89
C ALA A 3 -15.21 -13.54 23.94
N SER A 4 -15.53 -13.25 22.67
CA SER A 4 -14.55 -12.87 21.65
C SER A 4 -13.71 -11.71 22.17
N THR A 5 -12.41 -11.96 22.32
CA THR A 5 -11.42 -11.04 22.85
C THR A 5 -11.48 -9.71 22.11
N VAL A 6 -11.63 -8.63 22.87
CA VAL A 6 -11.41 -7.25 22.41
C VAL A 6 -10.10 -7.21 21.62
N SER A 7 -10.12 -6.69 20.40
CA SER A 7 -8.92 -6.41 19.59
C SER A 7 -8.07 -5.39 20.33
N SER A 8 -7.27 -5.85 21.29
CA SER A 8 -6.39 -4.96 22.03
C SER A 8 -5.24 -4.60 21.10
N TRP A 9 -5.19 -3.35 20.65
CA TRP A 9 -4.05 -2.77 19.91
C TRP A 9 -2.81 -2.60 20.81
N VAL A 10 -2.59 -3.55 21.71
CA VAL A 10 -1.53 -3.59 22.71
C VAL A 10 -0.32 -4.27 22.06
N PRO A 11 0.86 -3.65 22.11
CA PRO A 11 2.05 -4.20 21.49
C PRO A 11 2.46 -5.52 22.16
N PRO A 12 2.94 -6.52 21.39
CA PRO A 12 3.52 -7.72 21.95
C PRO A 12 4.83 -7.41 22.67
N SER A 13 5.13 -8.14 23.74
CA SER A 13 6.46 -8.11 24.35
C SER A 13 7.48 -8.66 23.35
N LEU A 14 8.56 -7.92 23.13
CA LEU A 14 9.70 -8.41 22.36
C LEU A 14 10.73 -9.00 23.32
N PRO A 15 11.37 -10.13 22.99
CA PRO A 15 12.52 -10.60 23.74
C PRO A 15 13.59 -9.50 23.75
N GLU A 16 14.24 -9.29 24.89
CA GLU A 16 15.30 -8.29 25.02
C GLU A 16 16.37 -8.54 23.96
N SER A 17 16.38 -7.70 22.92
CA SER A 17 17.41 -7.75 21.90
C SER A 17 18.69 -7.21 22.53
N SER A 18 19.65 -8.08 22.83
CA SER A 18 21.04 -7.66 23.05
C SER A 18 21.42 -6.73 21.90
N ALA A 19 21.68 -5.45 22.24
CA ALA A 19 21.93 -4.35 21.31
C ALA A 19 23.02 -4.66 20.26
N ALA A 20 23.84 -5.70 20.46
CA ALA A 20 24.93 -6.10 19.60
C ALA A 20 24.53 -6.91 18.33
N ALA A 21 23.36 -7.55 18.25
CA ALA A 21 23.11 -8.56 17.21
C ALA A 21 21.94 -8.30 16.23
N ALA A 22 21.41 -7.07 16.19
CA ALA A 22 20.67 -6.57 15.02
C ALA A 22 21.61 -6.14 13.86
N SER A 23 22.93 -6.14 14.11
CA SER A 23 23.98 -5.68 13.18
C SER A 23 24.30 -6.65 12.04
N GLY A 24 23.69 -7.84 11.97
CA GLY A 24 24.08 -8.88 11.03
C GLY A 24 23.45 -8.79 9.63
N SER A 25 22.22 -8.29 9.49
CA SER A 25 21.50 -8.35 8.21
C SER A 25 20.80 -7.05 7.78
N GLY A 26 20.56 -6.10 8.69
CA GLY A 26 19.81 -4.87 8.39
C GLY A 26 18.36 -5.09 7.92
N LEU A 27 17.86 -6.32 7.98
CA LEU A 27 16.53 -6.73 7.51
C LEU A 27 15.63 -7.11 8.69
N VAL A 28 14.37 -6.70 8.61
CA VAL A 28 13.34 -7.00 9.60
C VAL A 28 12.09 -7.55 8.93
N LEU A 29 11.34 -8.41 9.63
CA LEU A 29 9.99 -8.79 9.24
C LEU A 29 9.02 -7.81 9.90
N LEU A 30 8.21 -7.10 9.12
CA LEU A 30 7.31 -6.06 9.62
C LEU A 30 5.87 -6.57 9.73
N ASP A 31 5.24 -6.30 10.86
CA ASP A 31 3.77 -6.30 10.95
C ASP A 31 3.22 -5.12 10.13
N ARG A 32 2.13 -5.37 9.41
CA ARG A 32 1.43 -4.32 8.65
C ARG A 32 0.59 -3.43 9.54
N TRP A 33 0.13 -3.92 10.68
CA TRP A 33 -0.65 -3.12 11.62
C TRP A 33 0.25 -2.46 12.67
N CYS A 34 -0.13 -1.26 13.07
CA CYS A 34 0.53 -0.55 14.16
C CYS A 34 -0.21 -0.82 15.48
N TYR A 35 0.55 -0.77 16.57
CA TYR A 35 0.03 -0.85 17.93
C TYR A 35 -0.06 0.54 18.55
N ILE A 36 -0.91 0.69 19.57
CA ILE A 36 -1.14 1.96 20.26
C ILE A 36 -0.42 1.93 21.60
N ALA A 37 0.75 2.57 21.67
CA ALA A 37 1.56 2.63 22.88
C ALA A 37 2.61 3.74 22.82
N ASP A 38 2.94 4.32 23.98
CA ASP A 38 4.07 5.23 24.14
C ASP A 38 5.31 4.46 24.62
N LEU A 39 6.07 3.91 23.66
CA LEU A 39 7.28 3.11 23.92
C LEU A 39 8.50 3.69 23.18
N PRO A 40 8.95 4.90 23.55
CA PRO A 40 9.96 5.63 22.80
C PRO A 40 11.33 4.94 22.83
N ASN A 41 12.12 5.18 21.77
CA ASN A 41 13.52 4.76 21.65
C ASN A 41 14.26 5.69 20.67
N ASN A 42 15.47 5.33 20.26
CA ASN A 42 16.28 6.11 19.31
C ASN A 42 15.77 6.12 17.86
N THR A 43 14.61 5.55 17.57
CA THR A 43 13.91 5.64 16.27
C THR A 43 12.63 6.46 16.36
N THR A 44 12.26 6.95 17.55
CA THR A 44 11.02 7.71 17.72
C THR A 44 11.07 9.01 16.92
N ALA A 45 10.05 9.21 16.09
CA ALA A 45 9.83 10.47 15.39
C ALA A 45 8.53 11.10 15.90
N GLU A 46 8.56 12.41 16.09
CA GLU A 46 7.41 13.19 16.54
C GLU A 46 6.87 14.04 15.39
N GLY A 47 5.59 14.35 15.43
CA GLY A 47 4.93 15.21 14.45
C GLY A 47 3.55 15.64 14.92
N THR A 48 2.79 16.18 13.99
CA THR A 48 1.43 16.67 14.24
C THR A 48 0.50 16.13 13.16
N THR A 49 -0.67 15.66 13.57
CA THR A 49 -1.78 15.26 12.68
C THR A 49 -2.38 16.46 11.96
N SER A 50 -3.17 16.23 10.92
CA SER A 50 -3.88 17.30 10.20
C SER A 50 -4.87 18.04 11.10
N SER A 51 -5.40 17.39 12.15
CA SER A 51 -6.26 18.00 13.16
C SER A 51 -5.48 18.73 14.27
N GLY A 52 -4.16 18.84 14.17
CA GLY A 52 -3.34 19.57 15.15
C GLY A 52 -2.95 18.78 16.41
N LEU A 53 -3.24 17.48 16.48
CA LEU A 53 -2.88 16.64 17.62
C LEU A 53 -1.44 16.14 17.52
N PRO A 54 -0.66 16.12 18.62
CA PRO A 54 0.69 15.58 18.63
C PRO A 54 0.67 14.06 18.44
N ILE A 55 1.61 13.55 17.66
CA ILE A 55 1.75 12.13 17.37
C ILE A 55 3.22 11.71 17.45
N LYS A 56 3.47 10.50 17.97
CA LYS A 56 4.77 9.84 17.95
C LYS A 56 4.67 8.50 17.24
N VAL A 57 5.67 8.20 16.41
CA VAL A 57 5.81 6.90 15.76
C VAL A 57 7.17 6.31 16.12
N THR A 58 7.17 5.07 16.58
CA THR A 58 8.39 4.37 17.00
C THR A 58 8.46 2.98 16.36
N LEU A 59 9.61 2.64 15.77
CA LEU A 59 9.90 1.30 15.32
C LEU A 59 10.41 0.45 16.50
N ARG A 60 9.73 -0.66 16.77
CA ARG A 60 10.17 -1.71 17.68
C ARG A 60 10.74 -2.85 16.86
N ALA A 61 12.03 -2.76 16.55
CA ALA A 61 12.73 -3.76 15.75
C ALA A 61 12.97 -5.05 16.55
N ALA A 62 12.74 -6.18 15.90
CA ALA A 62 12.97 -7.53 16.39
C ALA A 62 13.70 -8.35 15.32
N ARG A 63 14.50 -9.32 15.75
CA ARG A 63 15.18 -10.22 14.79
C ARG A 63 14.18 -11.23 14.23
N PRO A 64 14.14 -11.42 12.90
CA PRO A 64 13.38 -12.51 12.30
C PRO A 64 13.69 -13.86 12.97
N PRO A 65 12.69 -14.72 13.19
CA PRO A 65 11.33 -14.65 12.65
C PRO A 65 10.36 -13.77 13.45
N HIS A 66 10.78 -13.10 14.53
CA HIS A 66 9.89 -12.22 15.29
C HIS A 66 9.49 -11.00 14.46
N LEU A 67 8.22 -10.60 14.61
CA LEU A 67 7.69 -9.41 13.96
C LEU A 67 8.22 -8.16 14.64
N SER A 68 8.93 -7.36 13.85
CA SER A 68 9.10 -5.94 14.14
C SER A 68 7.77 -5.23 13.92
N HIS A 69 7.47 -4.23 14.74
CA HIS A 69 6.20 -3.52 14.67
C HIS A 69 6.38 -2.04 14.95
N PHE A 70 5.35 -1.27 14.62
CA PHE A 70 5.28 0.16 14.91
C PHE A 70 4.37 0.42 16.10
N CYS A 71 4.82 1.29 17.00
CA CYS A 71 3.97 1.89 18.02
C CYS A 71 3.62 3.32 17.58
N VAL A 72 2.33 3.62 17.58
CA VAL A 72 1.78 4.95 17.35
C VAL A 72 1.20 5.45 18.67
N HIS A 73 1.69 6.58 19.14
CA HIS A 73 1.15 7.27 20.31
C HIS A 73 0.56 8.61 19.90
N CYS A 74 -0.74 8.77 20.02
CA CYS A 74 -1.45 10.03 19.79
C CYS A 74 -2.45 10.22 20.94
N PRO A 75 -2.05 10.88 22.05
CA PRO A 75 -2.84 10.92 23.28
C PRO A 75 -4.20 11.61 23.12
N GLY A 76 -4.36 12.44 22.08
CA GLY A 76 -5.64 13.06 21.74
C GLY A 76 -6.62 12.17 20.97
N LEU A 77 -6.25 10.93 20.63
CA LEU A 77 -7.09 9.99 19.87
C LEU A 77 -7.21 8.63 20.58
N GLU A 78 -8.42 8.09 20.61
CA GLU A 78 -8.69 6.72 21.05
C GLU A 78 -8.97 5.81 19.85
N PHE A 79 -8.20 4.74 19.67
CA PHE A 79 -8.34 3.82 18.55
C PHE A 79 -9.15 2.58 18.95
N ARG A 80 -10.49 2.65 18.91
CA ARG A 80 -11.35 1.52 19.30
C ARG A 80 -11.75 0.62 18.14
N ARG A 81 -11.91 1.18 16.94
CA ARG A 81 -12.38 0.42 15.75
C ARG A 81 -11.29 0.22 14.71
N THR A 82 -10.54 1.28 14.41
CA THR A 82 -9.55 1.29 13.34
C THR A 82 -8.19 1.68 13.89
N ALA A 83 -7.17 0.87 13.62
CA ALA A 83 -5.79 1.17 13.98
C ALA A 83 -5.00 1.76 12.81
N PRO A 84 -3.89 2.48 13.08
CA PRO A 84 -2.93 2.84 12.07
C PRO A 84 -2.29 1.60 11.42
N LYS A 85 -1.83 1.74 10.18
CA LYS A 85 -1.23 0.66 9.41
C LYS A 85 -0.15 1.16 8.45
N ILE A 86 0.70 0.24 8.02
CA ILE A 86 1.70 0.45 6.98
C ILE A 86 1.03 0.28 5.61
N VAL A 87 1.24 1.27 4.75
CA VAL A 87 0.78 1.29 3.37
C VAL A 87 1.87 0.75 2.44
N ALA A 88 3.08 1.32 2.54
CA ALA A 88 4.20 0.96 1.68
C ALA A 88 5.54 1.19 2.38
N THR A 89 6.59 0.52 1.92
CA THR A 89 7.97 0.67 2.42
C THR A 89 8.94 0.72 1.26
N ASP A 90 9.99 1.51 1.37
CA ASP A 90 11.12 1.47 0.44
C ASP A 90 12.42 1.90 1.13
N ALA A 91 13.48 1.11 0.98
CA ALA A 91 14.69 1.20 1.78
C ALA A 91 14.38 1.28 3.29
N HIS A 92 14.74 2.38 3.95
CA HIS A 92 14.47 2.61 5.37
C HIS A 92 13.24 3.50 5.63
N LEU A 93 12.52 3.92 4.58
CA LEU A 93 11.33 4.77 4.72
C LEU A 93 10.07 3.91 4.80
N VAL A 94 9.09 4.40 5.56
CA VAL A 94 7.79 3.77 5.74
C VAL A 94 6.69 4.79 5.51
N LEU A 95 5.75 4.47 4.63
CA LEU A 95 4.49 5.19 4.48
C LEU A 95 3.47 4.49 5.35
N LEU A 96 2.95 5.21 6.34
CA LEU A 96 1.89 4.74 7.23
C LEU A 96 0.67 5.66 7.12
N CYS A 97 -0.50 5.13 7.44
CA CYS A 97 -1.70 5.92 7.57
C CYS A 97 -2.28 5.81 8.99
N VAL A 98 -2.79 6.92 9.49
CA VAL A 98 -3.43 7.07 10.81
C VAL A 98 -4.85 7.56 10.56
N PRO A 99 -5.89 6.89 11.10
CA PRO A 99 -7.25 7.35 10.89
C PRO A 99 -7.47 8.67 11.63
N ILE A 100 -8.06 9.66 10.95
CA ILE A 100 -8.43 10.95 11.56
C ILE A 100 -9.59 10.75 12.54
N HIS A 101 -10.55 9.89 12.17
CA HIS A 101 -11.73 9.54 12.96
C HIS A 101 -11.76 8.04 13.27
N PRO A 102 -10.88 7.53 14.16
CA PRO A 102 -10.69 6.09 14.40
C PRO A 102 -11.92 5.31 14.88
N ASN A 103 -12.95 6.03 15.35
CA ASN A 103 -14.16 5.45 15.93
C ASN A 103 -15.41 5.68 15.06
N SER A 104 -15.25 6.26 13.86
CA SER A 104 -16.35 6.47 12.92
C SER A 104 -16.96 5.14 12.47
N THR A 105 -18.28 5.12 12.26
CA THR A 105 -19.04 3.98 11.75
C THR A 105 -19.43 4.12 10.28
N THR A 106 -19.16 5.28 9.66
CA THR A 106 -19.68 5.64 8.33
C THR A 106 -18.84 5.12 7.16
N GLY A 107 -17.82 4.29 7.40
CA GLY A 107 -17.03 3.62 6.36
C GLY A 107 -16.06 4.51 5.56
N ALA A 108 -16.37 5.80 5.39
CA ALA A 108 -15.44 6.81 4.91
C ALA A 108 -14.43 7.13 6.02
N SER A 109 -13.31 6.41 6.01
CA SER A 109 -12.20 6.71 6.91
C SER A 109 -11.34 7.77 6.22
N ASP A 110 -11.35 8.99 6.74
CA ASP A 110 -10.31 9.96 6.40
C ASP A 110 -9.01 9.54 7.10
N TRP A 111 -7.90 9.62 6.36
CA TRP A 111 -6.59 9.17 6.84
C TRP A 111 -5.57 10.29 6.71
N ASP A 112 -4.80 10.48 7.77
CA ASP A 112 -3.51 11.16 7.67
C ASP A 112 -2.47 10.17 7.17
N TYR A 113 -1.74 10.55 6.13
CA TYR A 113 -0.62 9.77 5.61
C TYR A 113 0.68 10.40 6.07
N PHE A 114 1.57 9.58 6.62
CA PHE A 114 2.88 10.01 7.06
C PHE A 114 3.99 9.21 6.40
N VAL A 115 5.05 9.91 5.98
CA VAL A 115 6.32 9.25 5.65
C VAL A 115 7.24 9.35 6.85
N TYR A 116 7.57 8.18 7.40
CA TYR A 116 8.43 8.01 8.56
C TYR A 116 9.84 7.58 8.14
N SER A 117 10.85 8.20 8.75
CA SER A 117 12.25 7.80 8.67
C SER A 117 12.80 7.51 10.07
N PRO A 118 13.12 6.24 10.40
CA PRO A 118 13.60 5.86 11.73
C PRO A 118 14.96 6.46 12.06
N ARG A 119 15.87 6.50 11.08
CA ARG A 119 17.25 6.98 11.28
C ARG A 119 17.31 8.50 11.42
N ALA A 120 16.50 9.20 10.64
CA ALA A 120 16.41 10.65 10.71
C ALA A 120 15.44 11.14 11.79
N GLN A 121 14.75 10.23 12.48
CA GLN A 121 13.67 10.53 13.44
C GLN A 121 12.67 11.54 12.87
N ARG A 122 12.36 11.39 11.57
CA ARG A 122 11.52 12.31 10.81
C ARG A 122 10.15 11.70 10.58
N LEU A 123 9.11 12.51 10.76
CA LEU A 123 7.74 12.15 10.47
C LEU A 123 7.08 13.26 9.65
N ASP A 124 6.95 13.04 8.35
CA ASP A 124 6.40 14.02 7.43
C ASP A 124 4.91 13.74 7.17
N LEU A 125 4.03 14.65 7.59
CA LEU A 125 2.62 14.61 7.20
C LEU A 125 2.48 14.97 5.72
N LEU A 126 1.83 14.10 4.96
CA LEU A 126 1.46 14.37 3.58
C LEU A 126 0.21 15.25 3.51
N PRO A 127 0.09 16.13 2.51
CA PRO A 127 -1.17 16.84 2.26
C PRO A 127 -2.28 15.82 2.04
N ASN A 128 -3.49 16.13 2.56
CA ASN A 128 -4.66 15.29 2.36
C ASN A 128 -4.84 15.00 0.85
N PRO A 129 -4.85 13.72 0.44
CA PRO A 129 -5.00 13.37 -0.97
C PRO A 129 -6.41 13.65 -1.51
N ASP A 130 -7.43 13.92 -0.68
CA ASP A 130 -8.81 14.17 -1.11
C ASP A 130 -8.93 15.12 -2.32
N PRO A 131 -9.69 14.75 -3.38
CA PRO A 131 -10.60 13.60 -3.49
C PRO A 131 -9.93 12.28 -3.95
N ILE A 132 -8.59 12.20 -3.95
CA ILE A 132 -7.85 11.00 -4.34
C ILE A 132 -7.90 9.97 -3.22
N TRP A 133 -8.50 8.82 -3.50
CA TRP A 133 -8.40 7.66 -2.62
C TRP A 133 -7.09 6.91 -2.89
N LEU A 134 -6.20 6.84 -1.89
CA LEU A 134 -5.00 6.02 -1.97
C LEU A 134 -5.34 4.59 -1.56
N ASP A 135 -5.41 3.70 -2.54
CA ASP A 135 -5.59 2.28 -2.28
C ASP A 135 -4.25 1.66 -1.86
N ASP A 136 -4.20 1.03 -0.68
CA ASP A 136 -2.97 0.49 -0.10
C ASP A 136 -2.21 -0.43 -1.07
N PRO A 137 -2.82 -1.49 -1.65
CA PRO A 137 -2.12 -2.38 -2.56
C PRO A 137 -1.66 -1.68 -3.83
N ALA A 138 -2.23 -0.53 -4.21
CA ALA A 138 -1.89 0.25 -5.39
C ALA A 138 -0.94 1.43 -5.11
N THR A 139 -0.48 1.59 -3.88
CA THR A 139 0.37 2.70 -3.45
C THR A 139 1.82 2.24 -3.28
N ALA A 140 2.75 2.99 -3.87
CA ALA A 140 4.19 2.81 -3.77
C ALA A 140 4.83 3.97 -3.00
N LEU A 141 5.84 3.64 -2.21
CA LEU A 141 6.82 4.61 -1.71
C LEU A 141 8.13 4.40 -2.47
N ILE A 142 8.80 5.49 -2.80
CA ILE A 142 10.08 5.48 -3.52
C ILE A 142 11.03 6.42 -2.77
N SER A 143 12.01 5.84 -2.08
CA SER A 143 13.11 6.54 -1.45
C SER A 143 14.07 7.08 -2.51
N ARG A 144 14.57 8.30 -2.30
CA ARG A 144 15.52 8.96 -3.20
C ARG A 144 16.64 9.59 -2.38
N GLN A 145 17.85 9.61 -2.96
CA GLN A 145 19.03 10.23 -2.34
C GLN A 145 19.23 9.74 -0.90
N ASP A 146 19.23 8.41 -0.72
CA ASP A 146 19.35 7.75 0.58
C ASP A 146 18.33 8.27 1.63
N GLY A 147 17.07 8.41 1.22
CA GLY A 147 15.97 8.83 2.10
C GLY A 147 15.89 10.34 2.39
N ALA A 148 16.79 11.15 1.83
CA ALA A 148 16.72 12.60 1.93
C ALA A 148 15.42 13.15 1.32
N CYS A 149 14.99 12.60 0.19
CA CYS A 149 13.68 12.87 -0.41
C CYS A 149 12.97 11.59 -0.84
N TYR A 150 11.69 11.71 -1.18
CA TYR A 150 10.87 10.56 -1.55
C TYR A 150 9.73 10.95 -2.49
N VAL A 151 9.15 9.93 -3.11
CA VAL A 151 7.98 10.03 -3.95
C VAL A 151 6.96 8.99 -3.51
N VAL A 152 5.71 9.41 -3.35
CA VAL A 152 4.57 8.50 -3.18
C VAL A 152 3.83 8.44 -4.52
N ALA A 153 3.57 7.23 -5.00
CA ALA A 153 2.91 6.99 -6.27
C ALA A 153 1.75 6.01 -6.09
N ALA A 154 0.53 6.45 -6.38
CA ALA A 154 -0.65 5.60 -6.33
C ALA A 154 -1.29 5.47 -7.72
N LEU A 155 -1.75 4.26 -8.05
CA LEU A 155 -2.49 3.98 -9.27
C LEU A 155 -3.98 3.84 -8.96
N GLY A 156 -4.77 4.80 -9.43
CA GLY A 156 -6.22 4.75 -9.40
C GLY A 156 -6.80 4.28 -10.72
N ASN A 157 -7.99 3.67 -10.66
CA ASN A 157 -8.76 3.36 -11.84
C ASN A 157 -9.42 4.64 -12.39
N GLY A 158 -9.41 4.77 -13.71
CA GLY A 158 -10.19 5.78 -14.43
C GLY A 158 -11.33 5.14 -15.20
N ASN A 159 -11.93 5.93 -16.08
CA ASN A 159 -13.05 5.46 -16.89
C ASN A 159 -12.56 4.49 -17.97
N SER A 160 -13.27 3.36 -18.11
CA SER A 160 -13.09 2.46 -19.24
C SER A 160 -14.09 2.82 -20.34
N LEU A 161 -13.64 2.80 -21.59
CA LEU A 161 -14.46 3.05 -22.77
C LEU A 161 -14.69 1.73 -23.52
N TYR A 162 -15.96 1.51 -23.88
CA TYR A 162 -16.43 0.32 -24.57
C TYR A 162 -17.09 0.70 -25.90
N ASP A 163 -16.98 -0.20 -26.88
CA ASP A 163 -17.78 -0.21 -28.10
C ASP A 163 -18.60 -1.50 -28.11
N GLY A 164 -19.90 -1.39 -27.81
CA GLY A 164 -20.72 -2.54 -27.41
C GLY A 164 -20.10 -3.24 -26.18
N ASN A 165 -19.83 -4.55 -26.30
CA ASN A 165 -19.18 -5.33 -25.24
C ASN A 165 -17.65 -5.36 -25.37
N ALA A 166 -17.06 -4.71 -26.40
CA ALA A 166 -15.63 -4.70 -26.61
C ALA A 166 -14.97 -3.55 -25.84
N LEU A 167 -14.08 -3.89 -24.91
CA LEU A 167 -13.24 -2.90 -24.25
C LEU A 167 -12.24 -2.30 -25.25
N ILE A 168 -12.30 -0.99 -25.47
CA ILE A 168 -11.44 -0.29 -26.44
C ILE A 168 -10.38 0.60 -25.78
N ARG A 169 -10.64 1.12 -24.57
CA ARG A 169 -9.68 1.88 -23.78
C ARG A 169 -9.91 1.71 -22.29
N CYS A 170 -8.86 1.45 -21.53
CA CYS A 170 -8.87 1.66 -20.07
C CYS A 170 -8.08 2.92 -19.74
N GLU A 171 -8.65 3.79 -18.91
CA GLU A 171 -7.94 4.91 -18.32
C GLU A 171 -7.55 4.58 -16.87
N PHE A 172 -6.40 5.10 -16.46
CA PHE A 172 -5.89 5.03 -15.11
C PHE A 172 -5.38 6.41 -14.71
N HIS A 173 -5.38 6.69 -13.41
CA HIS A 173 -4.82 7.89 -12.84
C HIS A 173 -3.58 7.55 -12.03
N LEU A 174 -2.44 8.15 -12.39
CA LEU A 174 -1.22 8.10 -11.60
C LEU A 174 -1.14 9.35 -10.73
N HIS A 175 -1.31 9.16 -9.44
CA HIS A 175 -1.22 10.20 -8.43
C HIS A 175 0.18 10.22 -7.83
N LEU A 176 0.78 11.41 -7.76
CA LEU A 176 2.18 11.58 -7.35
C LEU A 176 2.31 12.70 -6.34
N TYR A 177 2.92 12.37 -5.20
CA TYR A 177 3.45 13.35 -4.26
C TYR A 177 4.99 13.28 -4.29
N ARG A 178 5.65 14.43 -4.32
CA ARG A 178 7.12 14.54 -4.29
C ARG A 178 7.53 15.45 -3.14
N SER A 179 8.31 14.94 -2.20
CA SER A 179 8.74 15.74 -1.04
C SER A 179 9.66 16.90 -1.42
N SER A 180 10.40 16.78 -2.52
CA SER A 180 11.29 17.83 -3.04
C SER A 180 10.55 18.91 -3.85
N SER A 181 9.22 18.83 -3.98
CA SER A 181 8.45 19.80 -4.76
C SER A 181 7.99 20.98 -3.90
N ASN A 182 8.21 22.20 -4.39
CA ASN A 182 7.81 23.42 -3.67
C ASN A 182 6.29 23.55 -3.48
N SER A 183 5.48 22.99 -4.38
CA SER A 183 4.02 23.11 -4.29
C SER A 183 3.41 22.28 -3.16
N LYS A 184 4.16 21.29 -2.62
CA LYS A 184 3.69 20.32 -1.62
C LYS A 184 2.27 19.79 -1.92
N ALA A 185 1.95 19.58 -3.19
CA ALA A 185 0.63 19.18 -3.66
C ALA A 185 0.70 17.88 -4.47
N TRP A 186 -0.40 17.13 -4.48
CA TRP A 186 -0.57 15.96 -5.33
C TRP A 186 -0.68 16.35 -6.80
N ILE A 187 -0.04 15.58 -7.67
CA ILE A 187 -0.13 15.72 -9.13
C ILE A 187 -0.73 14.44 -9.70
N SER A 188 -1.84 14.60 -10.44
CA SER A 188 -2.52 13.50 -11.10
C SER A 188 -2.21 13.49 -12.60
N LYS A 189 -1.80 12.34 -13.13
CA LYS A 189 -1.57 12.14 -14.57
C LYS A 189 -2.47 11.04 -15.10
N ARG A 190 -3.17 11.30 -16.19
CA ARG A 190 -3.98 10.29 -16.88
C ARG A 190 -3.09 9.39 -17.75
N LEU A 191 -3.25 8.08 -17.59
CA LEU A 191 -2.61 7.04 -18.38
C LEU A 191 -3.69 6.26 -19.13
N SER A 192 -3.39 5.80 -20.35
CA SER A 192 -4.36 5.06 -21.17
C SER A 192 -3.72 3.78 -21.71
N LEU A 193 -4.48 2.70 -21.70
CA LEU A 193 -4.15 1.44 -22.35
C LEU A 193 -5.20 1.13 -23.41
N ASN A 194 -4.73 0.87 -24.63
CA ASN A 194 -5.56 0.58 -25.81
C ASN A 194 -5.25 -0.82 -26.38
N LYS A 195 -4.38 -1.59 -25.70
CA LYS A 195 -3.93 -2.92 -26.15
C LYS A 195 -4.11 -3.91 -25.00
N PHE A 196 -5.15 -4.72 -25.08
CA PHE A 196 -5.55 -5.65 -24.03
C PHE A 196 -4.96 -7.04 -24.28
N LYS A 197 -3.65 -7.18 -24.04
CA LYS A 197 -2.94 -8.44 -24.30
C LYS A 197 -3.41 -9.56 -23.37
N ARG A 198 -3.80 -9.23 -22.14
CA ARG A 198 -4.22 -10.19 -21.11
C ARG A 198 -5.50 -10.92 -21.50
N ASP A 199 -6.48 -10.21 -22.06
CA ASP A 199 -7.78 -10.79 -22.45
C ASP A 199 -7.62 -11.91 -23.49
N LYS A 200 -6.56 -11.86 -24.31
CA LYS A 200 -6.27 -12.91 -25.30
C LYS A 200 -5.57 -14.14 -24.71
N LEU A 201 -4.82 -13.97 -23.62
CA LEU A 201 -3.99 -15.03 -23.03
C LEU A 201 -4.67 -15.69 -21.83
N ILE A 202 -5.36 -14.89 -21.03
CA ILE A 202 -6.06 -15.27 -19.81
C ILE A 202 -7.40 -14.49 -19.81
N PRO A 203 -8.40 -14.98 -20.58
CA PRO A 203 -9.72 -14.34 -20.62
C PRO A 203 -10.39 -14.44 -19.25
N LEU A 204 -11.07 -13.37 -18.84
CA LEU A 204 -11.92 -13.41 -17.65
C LEU A 204 -13.23 -14.12 -18.01
N PRO A 205 -13.77 -15.00 -17.15
CA PRO A 205 -15.09 -15.58 -17.35
C PRO A 205 -16.14 -14.47 -17.41
N ALA A 206 -17.14 -14.61 -18.30
CA ALA A 206 -18.18 -13.60 -18.48
C ALA A 206 -19.02 -13.34 -17.21
N ALA A 207 -19.07 -14.30 -16.28
CA ALA A 207 -19.76 -14.17 -14.99
C ALA A 207 -18.98 -13.33 -13.97
N VAL A 208 -17.71 -13.00 -14.23
CA VAL A 208 -16.86 -12.23 -13.32
C VAL A 208 -16.79 -10.80 -13.84
N GLU A 209 -17.57 -9.92 -13.22
CA GLU A 209 -17.45 -8.48 -13.44
C GLU A 209 -16.14 -8.00 -12.78
N ARG A 210 -15.07 -7.92 -13.57
CA ARG A 210 -13.76 -7.48 -13.12
C ARG A 210 -13.21 -6.40 -14.03
N LEU A 211 -12.48 -5.48 -13.41
CA LEU A 211 -11.71 -4.48 -14.16
C LEU A 211 -10.61 -5.18 -14.96
N TYR A 212 -10.12 -4.52 -16.01
CA TYR A 212 -8.98 -5.04 -16.77
C TYR A 212 -7.75 -5.27 -15.89
N HIS A 213 -7.60 -4.47 -14.84
CA HIS A 213 -6.53 -4.57 -13.86
C HIS A 213 -7.04 -4.28 -12.45
N GLU A 214 -6.76 -5.18 -11.52
CA GLU A 214 -6.94 -4.96 -10.07
C GLU A 214 -5.59 -5.12 -9.39
N THR A 215 -5.08 -4.06 -8.76
CA THR A 215 -3.79 -4.17 -8.07
C THR A 215 -3.97 -4.92 -6.76
N GLY A 216 -3.41 -6.12 -6.65
CA GLY A 216 -3.33 -6.86 -5.39
C GLY A 216 -2.06 -6.59 -4.60
N LYS A 217 -0.99 -6.15 -5.28
CA LYS A 217 0.29 -5.82 -4.65
C LYS A 217 1.08 -4.82 -5.49
N THR A 218 1.82 -3.94 -4.83
CA THR A 218 2.79 -3.05 -5.48
C THR A 218 4.21 -3.43 -5.10
N ILE A 219 5.13 -3.30 -6.06
CA ILE A 219 6.56 -3.51 -5.88
C ILE A 219 7.30 -2.28 -6.41
N THR A 220 8.06 -1.62 -5.55
CA THR A 220 9.00 -0.57 -5.97
C THR A 220 10.25 -1.23 -6.55
N ILE A 221 10.47 -1.05 -7.86
CA ILE A 221 11.71 -1.50 -8.52
C ILE A 221 12.80 -0.43 -8.36
N GLY A 222 12.40 0.84 -8.33
CA GLY A 222 13.31 1.96 -8.11
C GLY A 222 14.11 2.33 -9.35
N GLY A 223 15.40 2.63 -9.18
CA GLY A 223 16.27 3.14 -10.23
C GLY A 223 16.03 4.62 -10.56
N GLU A 224 16.77 5.14 -11.54
CA GLU A 224 16.77 6.56 -11.91
C GLU A 224 15.37 7.09 -12.24
N HIS A 225 14.55 6.26 -12.88
CA HIS A 225 13.21 6.62 -13.31
C HIS A 225 12.11 6.28 -12.30
N GLY A 226 12.46 5.71 -11.14
CA GLY A 226 11.52 5.28 -10.11
C GLY A 226 10.49 4.30 -10.68
N THR A 227 10.93 3.18 -11.24
CA THR A 227 10.01 2.21 -11.82
C THR A 227 9.19 1.55 -10.72
N VAL A 228 7.88 1.48 -10.91
CA VAL A 228 6.91 0.80 -10.02
C VAL A 228 6.21 -0.30 -10.80
N ALA A 229 5.97 -1.43 -10.15
CA ALA A 229 5.22 -2.55 -10.66
C ALA A 229 3.93 -2.73 -9.85
N TRP A 230 2.77 -2.50 -10.49
CA TRP A 230 1.45 -2.81 -9.94
C TRP A 230 1.03 -4.19 -10.42
N VAL A 231 0.91 -5.12 -9.47
CA VAL A 231 0.71 -6.54 -9.74
C VAL A 231 -0.76 -6.87 -9.55
N ASP A 232 -1.37 -7.30 -10.65
CA ASP A 232 -2.62 -8.04 -10.64
C ASP A 232 -2.25 -9.53 -10.59
N LEU A 233 -2.51 -10.12 -9.43
CA LEU A 233 -2.14 -11.50 -9.10
C LEU A 233 -2.84 -12.54 -9.98
N TRP A 234 -3.86 -12.13 -10.75
CA TRP A 234 -4.61 -13.02 -11.64
C TRP A 234 -4.15 -12.91 -13.08
N ARG A 235 -3.75 -11.71 -13.54
CA ARG A 235 -3.64 -11.45 -14.98
C ARG A 235 -2.32 -10.88 -15.46
N GLY A 236 -1.59 -10.12 -14.63
CA GLY A 236 -0.36 -9.48 -15.09
C GLY A 236 0.17 -8.36 -14.23
N ILE A 237 1.21 -7.71 -14.74
CA ILE A 237 1.93 -6.63 -14.06
C ILE A 237 1.92 -5.39 -14.96
N PHE A 238 1.60 -4.24 -14.37
CA PHE A 238 1.87 -2.95 -14.98
C PHE A 238 3.18 -2.38 -14.47
N PHE A 239 4.15 -2.17 -15.36
CA PHE A 239 5.34 -1.38 -15.07
C PHE A 239 5.15 0.06 -15.49
N CYS A 240 5.59 1.00 -14.67
CA CYS A 240 5.59 2.41 -15.01
C CYS A 240 6.78 3.13 -14.42
N ASP A 241 7.42 3.94 -15.24
CA ASP A 241 8.51 4.83 -14.84
C ASP A 241 7.91 6.15 -14.34
N VAL A 242 7.52 6.19 -13.06
CA VAL A 242 6.63 7.25 -12.55
C VAL A 242 7.30 8.63 -12.48
N LEU A 243 8.63 8.67 -12.55
CA LEU A 243 9.40 9.91 -12.52
C LEU A 243 9.65 10.52 -13.90
N LYS A 244 9.30 9.82 -14.99
CA LYS A 244 9.39 10.39 -16.33
C LYS A 244 8.40 11.54 -16.50
N LYS A 245 8.76 12.52 -17.36
CA LYS A 245 7.88 13.63 -17.73
C LYS A 245 6.54 13.12 -18.27
N ARG A 246 6.58 12.09 -19.13
CA ARG A 246 5.43 11.41 -19.71
C ARG A 246 5.44 9.92 -19.34
N PRO A 247 4.95 9.55 -18.15
CA PRO A 247 4.88 8.15 -17.73
C PRO A 247 3.92 7.37 -18.62
N ARG A 248 4.18 6.07 -18.79
CA ARG A 248 3.35 5.15 -19.57
C ARG A 248 3.28 3.80 -18.87
N LEU A 249 2.09 3.20 -18.88
CA LEU A 249 1.91 1.83 -18.43
C LEU A 249 2.47 0.86 -19.48
N ARG A 250 3.31 -0.05 -19.02
CA ARG A 250 3.79 -1.20 -19.79
C ARG A 250 3.12 -2.44 -19.24
N ASP A 251 2.22 -3.00 -20.04
CA ASP A 251 1.47 -4.19 -19.67
C ASP A 251 2.22 -5.48 -20.01
N VAL A 252 2.51 -6.26 -18.96
CA VAL A 252 3.14 -7.57 -19.03
C VAL A 252 2.15 -8.62 -18.50
N PRO A 253 1.62 -9.53 -19.33
CA PRO A 253 0.72 -10.58 -18.88
C PRO A 253 1.49 -11.62 -18.02
N LEU A 254 0.78 -12.27 -17.09
CA LEU A 254 1.32 -13.46 -16.44
C LEU A 254 1.49 -14.60 -17.46
N PRO A 255 2.40 -15.56 -17.19
CA PRO A 255 2.47 -16.80 -17.96
C PRO A 255 1.11 -17.51 -17.97
N VAL A 256 0.79 -18.17 -19.08
CA VAL A 256 -0.42 -19.01 -19.16
C VAL A 256 -0.30 -20.12 -18.10
N PRO A 257 -1.36 -20.41 -17.32
CA PRO A 257 -1.33 -21.50 -16.36
C PRO A 257 -0.90 -22.82 -17.01
N ALA A 258 -0.14 -23.64 -16.28
CA ALA A 258 0.19 -24.98 -16.74
C ALA A 258 -1.10 -25.80 -16.96
N ARG A 259 -1.10 -26.74 -17.92
CA ARG A 259 -2.29 -27.53 -18.31
C ARG A 259 -3.01 -28.19 -17.12
N SER A 260 -2.29 -28.62 -16.09
CA SER A 260 -2.86 -29.21 -14.86
C SER A 260 -3.68 -28.23 -14.02
N ASN A 261 -3.40 -26.93 -14.12
CA ASN A 261 -4.06 -25.88 -13.35
C ASN A 261 -5.27 -25.28 -14.08
N TRP A 262 -5.48 -25.61 -15.36
CA TRP A 262 -6.68 -25.19 -16.10
C TRP A 262 -7.95 -25.81 -15.53
N ILE A 263 -7.90 -27.06 -15.07
CA ILE A 263 -9.07 -27.80 -14.55
C ILE A 263 -9.57 -27.17 -13.23
N ALA A 264 -8.66 -26.79 -12.34
CA ALA A 264 -9.03 -26.13 -11.08
C ALA A 264 -9.62 -24.72 -11.28
N SER A 265 -9.18 -23.99 -12.32
CA SER A 265 -9.80 -22.70 -12.68
C SER A 265 -11.15 -22.84 -13.37
N SER A 266 -11.45 -23.99 -14.01
CA SER A 266 -12.79 -24.29 -14.52
C SER A 266 -13.73 -24.91 -13.48
N GLU A 267 -13.23 -25.53 -12.41
CA GLU A 267 -14.07 -26.12 -11.35
C GLU A 267 -14.55 -25.11 -10.30
N MET A 268 -13.92 -23.92 -10.20
CA MET A 268 -14.56 -22.78 -9.52
C MET A 268 -15.78 -22.21 -10.28
N VAL A 269 -16.12 -22.78 -11.45
CA VAL A 269 -17.14 -22.27 -12.40
C VAL A 269 -18.42 -23.13 -12.44
N THR A 270 -18.51 -24.24 -11.71
CA THR A 270 -19.79 -24.96 -11.61
C THR A 270 -20.60 -24.48 -10.40
N PRO A 271 -21.79 -23.87 -10.57
CA PRO A 271 -22.75 -23.81 -9.48
C PRO A 271 -23.12 -25.25 -9.13
N ALA A 272 -23.13 -25.56 -7.83
CA ALA A 272 -23.68 -26.81 -7.35
C ALA A 272 -25.13 -26.92 -7.84
N ILE A 273 -25.35 -27.75 -8.85
CA ILE A 273 -26.68 -28.28 -9.15
C ILE A 273 -26.96 -29.28 -8.03
N SER A 274 -27.53 -28.81 -6.93
CA SER A 274 -28.18 -29.70 -5.97
C SER A 274 -29.54 -30.07 -6.56
N GLY A 275 -29.64 -31.31 -7.04
CA GLY A 275 -30.93 -31.93 -7.29
C GLY A 275 -31.62 -32.27 -5.97
N THR A 276 -32.89 -31.89 -5.87
CA THR A 276 -34.06 -32.78 -5.68
C THR A 276 -35.30 -31.96 -5.97
#